data_AF-A0A6N2K6D7-F1
#
_entry.id   AF-A0A6N2K6D7-F1
#
_cell.length_a   1.000
_cell.length_b   1.000
_cell.length_c   1.000
_cell.angle_alpha   90.00
_cell.angle_beta   90.00
_cell.angle_gamma   90.00
#
_symmetry.space_group_name_H-M   'P 1'
#
loop_
_entity.id
_entity.type
_entity.pdbx_description
1 polymer ?
#
loop_
_entity_poly.entity_id
_entity_poly.type
_entity_poly.pdbx_seq_one_letter_code
_entity_poly.pdbx_strand_id
1 'polypeptide(L)'
;MTMKEFLMCPVAHSFSSSCSTSEAIDVDVANEVAWVQAGATLGEVYYRIAEKSRAYGFPAGVCPTVGVGGHFSGGGYGNTMRKYGLSVDNIIDAKIVDVNGRLRDRKSMGEDLFWAITGGGGSSFGVVLAYKIKIVRVPEMVTVFRVQRTVDQNATDILEQWQQVAYNIDDDLYIRTEMDVPSLCSTIRSGGHDYEGVSYVSGSPFFLLDMFNLRAIDVDVANEVAWVQAGATLGEVYYRIAEKSRAYGFPAGVAPTVVLVVISVVEIVRVPESVVWQQVAYNIDDDLYIRTEMDVVSSTTRIGEKTVRTTFLALFLGGSKRLLSIMNASFPKLGLLRSDCIEMSWLESVLFWADFPLGTPADALLSRTPQSLTYLKIKSDYVQNPIPRDGLEGMWKKMVELQVPLLSFNPFGGKMWEIPSTHKPSHNRAEQIGMKMVKKQRIIT
;
A
#
# COMPACT_ATOMS: atom_id res chain seq x y z
N MET A 1 38.01 -19.46 -2.98
CA MET A 1 36.61 -19.74 -3.33
C MET A 1 36.35 -19.11 -4.68
N THR A 2 36.15 -19.93 -5.71
CA THR A 2 35.89 -19.46 -7.08
C THR A 2 34.40 -19.14 -7.25
N MET A 3 34.04 -18.25 -8.18
CA MET A 3 32.63 -17.85 -8.44
C MET A 3 31.72 -19.06 -8.77
N LYS A 4 32.31 -20.16 -9.25
CA LYS A 4 31.64 -21.44 -9.48
C LYS A 4 31.25 -22.16 -8.17
N GLU A 5 32.06 -22.04 -7.11
CA GLU A 5 31.76 -22.60 -5.78
C GLU A 5 30.73 -21.75 -5.01
N PHE A 6 30.64 -20.44 -5.29
CA PHE A 6 29.60 -19.57 -4.72
C PHE A 6 28.21 -19.83 -5.36
N LEU A 7 28.18 -20.18 -6.65
CA LEU A 7 26.96 -20.51 -7.40
C LEU A 7 26.54 -21.98 -7.35
N MET A 8 27.45 -22.92 -7.04
CA MET A 8 27.15 -24.36 -6.91
C MET A 8 27.00 -24.85 -5.47
N CYS A 9 27.07 -23.94 -4.49
CA CYS A 9 26.53 -24.25 -3.17
C CYS A 9 25.02 -24.51 -3.34
N PRO A 10 24.39 -25.51 -2.67
CA PRO A 10 22.95 -25.81 -2.79
C PRO A 10 22.01 -24.63 -2.42
N VAL A 11 22.59 -23.47 -2.12
CA VAL A 11 21.96 -22.20 -1.72
C VAL A 11 21.56 -21.34 -2.95
N ALA A 12 21.96 -21.69 -4.18
CA ALA A 12 21.74 -20.86 -5.37
C ALA A 12 20.40 -21.07 -6.11
N HIS A 13 19.47 -21.88 -5.57
CA HIS A 13 18.06 -21.92 -6.02
C HIS A 13 17.09 -21.34 -4.99
N SER A 14 17.60 -20.82 -3.89
CA SER A 14 16.80 -20.22 -2.82
C SER A 14 17.68 -19.38 -1.91
N PHE A 15 18.11 -18.20 -2.36
CA PHE A 15 18.34 -17.08 -1.42
C PHE A 15 16.97 -16.47 -1.05
N SER A 16 16.15 -17.34 -0.49
CA SER A 16 14.89 -17.09 0.22
C SER A 16 14.89 -17.99 1.45
N SER A 17 15.92 -17.91 2.30
CA SER A 17 15.87 -18.50 3.64
C SER A 17 16.96 -17.92 4.55
N SER A 18 16.50 -17.23 5.60
CA SER A 18 17.10 -17.11 6.93
C SER A 18 18.60 -16.80 7.04
N CYS A 19 18.99 -15.54 6.85
CA CYS A 19 19.88 -14.91 7.83
C CYS A 19 18.96 -14.39 8.94
N SER A 20 19.30 -14.58 10.22
CA SER A 20 18.48 -14.11 11.34
C SER A 20 18.15 -12.61 11.16
N THR A 21 16.87 -12.22 11.26
CA THR A 21 16.41 -10.86 10.93
C THR A 21 16.89 -9.80 11.94
N SER A 22 17.37 -10.22 13.12
CA SER A 22 17.93 -9.34 14.15
C SER A 22 19.40 -8.96 13.92
N GLU A 23 20.18 -9.76 13.17
CA GLU A 23 21.58 -9.45 12.86
C GLU A 23 21.77 -8.71 11.53
N ALA A 24 20.68 -8.52 10.79
CA ALA A 24 20.70 -7.85 9.49
C ALA A 24 20.82 -6.32 9.59
N ILE A 25 20.45 -5.74 10.73
CA ILE A 25 20.40 -4.28 10.93
C ILE A 25 20.99 -3.94 12.31
N ASP A 26 22.11 -3.23 12.31
CA ASP A 26 22.77 -2.73 13.52
C ASP A 26 22.71 -1.20 13.54
N VAL A 27 22.08 -0.64 14.57
CA VAL A 27 21.80 0.81 14.68
C VAL A 27 22.58 1.39 15.84
N ASP A 28 23.42 2.36 15.52
CA ASP A 28 24.22 3.14 16.46
C ASP A 28 23.72 4.58 16.49
N VAL A 29 22.83 4.85 17.44
CA VAL A 29 22.22 6.18 17.64
C VAL A 29 23.25 7.21 18.09
N ALA A 30 24.27 6.81 18.85
CA ALA A 30 25.28 7.74 19.36
C ALA A 30 26.13 8.32 18.22
N ASN A 31 26.42 7.50 17.20
CA ASN A 31 27.15 7.93 16.00
C ASN A 31 26.24 8.30 14.82
N GLU A 32 24.92 8.26 15.00
CA GLU A 32 23.91 8.53 13.96
C GLU A 32 24.09 7.68 12.69
N VAL A 33 24.43 6.41 12.85
CA VAL A 33 24.65 5.48 11.73
C VAL A 33 23.95 4.15 11.93
N ALA A 34 23.71 3.43 10.83
CA ALA A 34 23.31 2.03 10.89
C ALA A 34 24.00 1.21 9.79
N TRP A 35 24.36 -0.03 10.10
CA TRP A 35 24.71 -1.04 9.10
C TRP A 35 23.46 -1.84 8.74
N VAL A 36 23.17 -1.93 7.45
CA VAL A 36 21.96 -2.60 6.93
C VAL A 36 22.37 -3.58 5.84
N GLN A 37 22.10 -4.86 6.04
CA GLN A 37 22.33 -5.89 5.03
C GLN A 37 21.36 -5.75 3.85
N ALA A 38 21.81 -6.10 2.65
CA ALA A 38 21.07 -5.91 1.40
C ALA A 38 19.76 -6.72 1.31
N GLY A 39 19.64 -7.80 2.09
CA GLY A 39 18.45 -8.64 2.19
C GLY A 39 17.39 -8.17 3.21
N ALA A 40 17.63 -7.05 3.91
CA ALA A 40 16.64 -6.42 4.75
C ALA A 40 15.56 -5.71 3.91
N THR A 41 14.37 -5.53 4.48
CA THR A 41 13.30 -4.71 3.90
C THR A 41 13.29 -3.31 4.49
N LEU A 42 12.68 -2.34 3.80
CA LEU A 42 12.55 -0.97 4.33
C LEU A 42 11.77 -0.93 5.65
N GLY A 43 10.71 -1.75 5.77
CA GLY A 43 9.92 -1.88 7.00
C GLY A 43 10.76 -2.31 8.20
N GLU A 44 11.64 -3.30 8.01
CA GLU A 44 12.60 -3.72 9.04
C GLU A 44 13.56 -2.59 9.42
N VAL A 45 14.09 -1.84 8.44
CA VAL A 45 14.98 -0.68 8.70
C VAL A 45 14.26 0.39 9.52
N TYR A 46 13.05 0.77 9.13
CA TYR A 46 12.28 1.79 9.85
C TYR A 46 11.95 1.36 11.27
N TYR A 47 11.49 0.12 11.44
CA TYR A 47 11.17 -0.45 12.74
C TYR A 47 12.40 -0.46 13.67
N ARG A 48 13.54 -0.97 13.19
CA ARG A 48 14.77 -1.10 14.01
C ARG A 48 15.37 0.25 14.41
N ILE A 49 15.30 1.26 13.54
CA ILE A 49 15.74 2.62 13.90
C ILE A 49 14.84 3.19 14.99
N ALA A 50 13.51 3.12 14.81
CA ALA A 50 12.55 3.67 15.75
C ALA A 50 12.52 2.92 17.09
N GLU A 51 12.81 1.61 17.08
CA GLU A 51 13.01 0.77 18.27
C GLU A 51 14.17 1.27 19.14
N LYS A 52 15.25 1.77 18.52
CA LYS A 52 16.38 2.38 19.25
C LYS A 52 16.12 3.83 19.65
N SER A 53 15.46 4.61 18.81
CA SER A 53 15.11 6.00 19.12
C SER A 53 14.01 6.54 18.22
N ARG A 54 12.96 7.10 18.83
CA ARG A 54 11.86 7.77 18.12
C ARG A 54 12.25 9.10 17.48
N ALA A 55 13.43 9.63 17.80
CA ALA A 55 13.94 10.90 17.26
C ALA A 55 14.70 10.74 15.94
N TYR A 56 14.76 9.51 15.39
CA TYR A 56 15.47 9.21 14.16
C TYR A 56 14.61 8.42 13.17
N GLY A 57 14.91 8.60 11.89
CA GLY A 57 14.35 7.86 10.78
C GLY A 57 15.37 7.73 9.64
N PHE A 58 14.89 7.31 8.47
CA PHE A 58 15.73 7.22 7.27
C PHE A 58 14.95 7.57 5.99
N PRO A 59 15.49 8.40 5.08
CA PRO A 59 14.80 8.78 3.86
C PRO A 59 14.86 7.67 2.80
N ALA A 60 13.81 6.85 2.75
CA ALA A 60 13.64 5.79 1.75
C ALA A 60 12.16 5.65 1.33
N GLY A 61 11.86 4.66 0.50
CA GLY A 61 10.54 4.43 -0.09
C GLY A 61 9.43 4.13 0.90
N VAL A 62 8.20 4.42 0.49
CA VAL A 62 6.99 4.24 1.32
C VAL A 62 6.53 2.78 1.43
N CYS A 63 7.00 1.88 0.55
CA CYS A 63 6.59 0.48 0.51
C CYS A 63 7.46 -0.37 1.46
N PRO A 64 6.92 -0.92 2.58
CA PRO A 64 7.74 -1.57 3.61
C PRO A 64 8.45 -2.85 3.15
N THR A 65 7.84 -3.61 2.23
CA THR A 65 8.37 -4.89 1.76
C THR A 65 9.46 -4.78 0.70
N VAL A 66 9.79 -3.55 0.25
CA VAL A 66 10.85 -3.33 -0.72
C VAL A 66 12.21 -3.67 -0.09
N GLY A 67 13.01 -4.48 -0.79
CA GLY A 67 14.35 -4.87 -0.35
C GLY A 67 15.36 -3.73 -0.47
N VAL A 68 16.21 -3.60 0.54
CA VAL A 68 17.25 -2.55 0.66
C VAL A 68 18.25 -2.61 -0.50
N GLY A 69 18.72 -3.81 -0.88
CA GLY A 69 19.75 -3.97 -1.92
C GLY A 69 19.37 -3.31 -3.26
N GLY A 70 18.15 -3.58 -3.75
CA GLY A 70 17.64 -2.96 -4.97
C GLY A 70 17.31 -1.48 -4.78
N HIS A 71 16.70 -1.12 -3.63
CA HIS A 71 16.28 0.25 -3.37
C HIS A 71 17.45 1.23 -3.28
N PHE A 72 18.44 0.91 -2.46
CA PHE A 72 19.60 1.77 -2.20
C PHE A 72 20.52 1.82 -3.41
N SER A 73 20.68 0.73 -4.16
CA SER A 73 21.52 0.79 -5.35
C SER A 73 20.91 1.57 -6.52
N GLY A 74 19.57 1.75 -6.54
CA GLY A 74 18.84 2.50 -7.57
C GLY A 74 18.47 3.94 -7.21
N GLY A 75 18.94 4.47 -6.07
CA GLY A 75 18.64 5.84 -5.60
C GLY A 75 17.78 5.86 -4.34
N GLY A 76 16.54 5.36 -4.45
CA GLY A 76 15.60 5.27 -3.33
C GLY A 76 14.97 6.60 -2.93
N TYR A 77 13.77 6.89 -3.45
CA TYR A 77 13.03 8.13 -3.13
C TYR A 77 11.84 7.84 -2.21
N GLY A 78 11.45 8.84 -1.42
CA GLY A 78 10.37 8.75 -0.44
C GLY A 78 9.73 10.09 -0.12
N ASN A 79 8.84 10.07 0.88
CA ASN A 79 8.07 11.23 1.34
C ASN A 79 8.89 12.22 2.21
N THR A 80 10.16 11.93 2.48
CA THR A 80 11.09 12.84 3.18
C THR A 80 12.22 13.36 2.28
N MET A 81 12.16 13.07 0.97
CA MET A 81 13.25 13.40 0.05
C MET A 81 13.50 14.89 -0.14
N ARG A 82 12.45 15.73 0.02
CA ARG A 82 12.57 17.19 -0.05
C ARG A 82 13.35 17.76 1.14
N LYS A 83 13.43 17.04 2.26
CA LYS A 83 14.21 17.46 3.44
C LYS A 83 15.61 16.87 3.47
N TYR A 84 15.75 15.59 3.12
CA TYR A 84 17.00 14.84 3.34
C TYR A 84 17.63 14.25 2.08
N GLY A 85 17.03 14.45 0.89
CA GLY A 85 17.48 13.81 -0.34
C GLY A 85 17.03 12.36 -0.47
N LEU A 86 17.64 11.62 -1.40
CA LEU A 86 17.39 10.20 -1.61
C LEU A 86 18.12 9.35 -0.55
N SER A 87 17.78 8.05 -0.50
CA SER A 87 18.50 7.08 0.33
C SER A 87 20.00 7.10 0.05
N VAL A 88 20.39 7.15 -1.23
CA VAL A 88 21.80 7.17 -1.66
C VAL A 88 22.60 8.36 -1.18
N ASP A 89 21.95 9.50 -0.93
CA ASP A 89 22.62 10.70 -0.43
C ASP A 89 23.00 10.57 1.05
N ASN A 90 22.43 9.56 1.72
CA ASN A 90 22.65 9.25 3.13
C ASN A 90 23.44 7.93 3.31
N ILE A 91 24.00 7.36 2.25
CA ILE A 91 24.91 6.20 2.31
C ILE A 91 26.36 6.68 2.44
N ILE A 92 27.06 6.19 3.46
CA ILE A 92 28.43 6.62 3.79
C ILE A 92 29.48 5.52 3.59
N ASP A 93 29.07 4.25 3.55
CA ASP A 93 29.93 3.09 3.26
C ASP A 93 29.08 1.93 2.68
N ALA A 94 29.73 0.92 2.11
CA ALA A 94 29.10 -0.30 1.63
C ALA A 94 30.07 -1.47 1.63
N LYS A 95 29.55 -2.69 1.73
CA LYS A 95 30.30 -3.94 1.54
C LYS A 95 29.83 -4.62 0.26
N ILE A 96 30.75 -4.93 -0.65
CA ILE A 96 30.46 -5.55 -1.95
C ILE A 96 31.39 -6.73 -2.22
N VAL A 97 30.89 -7.75 -2.92
CA VAL A 97 31.70 -8.80 -3.53
C VAL A 97 31.94 -8.45 -5.00
N ASP A 98 33.21 -8.27 -5.37
CA ASP A 98 33.61 -7.98 -6.75
C ASP A 98 33.61 -9.23 -7.65
N VAL A 99 33.86 -9.05 -8.95
CA VAL A 99 33.89 -10.15 -9.94
C VAL A 99 34.93 -11.24 -9.64
N ASN A 100 35.94 -10.93 -8.82
CA ASN A 100 36.96 -11.89 -8.40
C ASN A 100 36.60 -12.58 -7.06
N GLY A 101 35.38 -12.37 -6.55
CA GLY A 101 34.94 -12.93 -5.28
C GLY A 101 35.54 -12.26 -4.05
N ARG A 102 36.12 -11.06 -4.18
CA ARG A 102 36.76 -10.36 -3.06
C ARG A 102 35.76 -9.44 -2.37
N LEU A 103 35.72 -9.52 -1.05
CA LEU A 103 34.97 -8.57 -0.22
C LEU A 103 35.69 -7.22 -0.17
N ARG A 104 34.96 -6.15 -0.50
CA ARG A 104 35.46 -4.77 -0.50
C ARG A 104 34.53 -3.88 0.33
N ASP A 105 35.14 -3.03 1.14
CA ASP A 105 34.50 -1.85 1.77
C ASP A 105 34.74 -0.58 0.93
N ARG A 106 34.21 0.59 1.31
CA ARG A 106 34.40 1.83 0.55
C ARG A 106 35.89 2.12 0.28
N LYS A 107 36.72 1.98 1.31
CA LYS A 107 38.16 2.25 1.23
C LYS A 107 38.85 1.35 0.20
N SER A 108 38.54 0.06 0.19
CA SER A 108 39.19 -0.92 -0.69
C SER A 108 38.53 -1.04 -2.06
N MET A 109 37.28 -0.60 -2.24
CA MET A 109 36.60 -0.55 -3.55
C MET A 109 36.95 0.73 -4.33
N GLY A 110 37.34 1.80 -3.64
CA GLY A 110 37.60 3.11 -4.23
C GLY A 110 36.33 3.93 -4.45
N GLU A 111 36.49 5.25 -4.62
CA GLU A 111 35.36 6.18 -4.69
C GLU A 111 34.53 6.02 -5.98
N ASP A 112 35.13 5.65 -7.11
CA ASP A 112 34.41 5.46 -8.37
C ASP A 112 33.39 4.31 -8.28
N LEU A 113 33.80 3.18 -7.72
CA LEU A 113 32.92 2.04 -7.52
C LEU A 113 31.87 2.33 -6.44
N PHE A 114 32.25 3.00 -5.35
CA PHE A 114 31.31 3.43 -4.32
C PHE A 114 30.24 4.38 -4.88
N TRP A 115 30.64 5.33 -5.73
CA TRP A 115 29.73 6.22 -6.45
C TRP A 115 28.79 5.42 -7.34
N ALA A 116 29.31 4.48 -8.15
CA ALA A 116 28.52 3.68 -9.08
C ALA A 116 27.42 2.84 -8.38
N ILE A 117 27.74 2.20 -7.25
CA ILE A 117 26.78 1.34 -6.53
C ILE A 117 25.78 2.09 -5.64
N THR A 118 25.90 3.41 -5.55
CA THR A 118 24.98 4.29 -4.80
C THR A 118 24.12 5.12 -5.76
N GLY A 119 23.53 4.45 -6.76
CA GLY A 119 22.55 5.05 -7.67
C GLY A 119 22.54 4.47 -9.09
N GLY A 120 23.58 3.75 -9.51
CA GLY A 120 23.74 3.22 -10.86
C GLY A 120 23.08 1.85 -11.10
N GLY A 121 22.41 1.29 -10.10
CA GLY A 121 21.86 -0.07 -10.12
C GLY A 121 22.91 -1.12 -9.75
N GLY A 122 22.73 -1.78 -8.61
CA GLY A 122 23.76 -2.64 -8.00
C GLY A 122 24.10 -3.88 -8.83
N SER A 123 23.15 -4.35 -9.64
CA SER A 123 23.29 -5.55 -10.48
C SER A 123 24.43 -5.45 -11.50
N SER A 124 24.87 -4.23 -11.85
CA SER A 124 25.89 -4.02 -12.89
C SER A 124 27.33 -4.14 -12.37
N PHE A 125 27.53 -4.07 -11.05
CA PHE A 125 28.86 -3.79 -10.46
C PHE A 125 29.35 -4.84 -9.47
N GLY A 126 28.51 -5.83 -9.12
CA GLY A 126 28.84 -6.90 -8.19
C GLY A 126 27.66 -7.26 -7.30
N VAL A 127 27.94 -7.92 -6.18
CA VAL A 127 26.92 -8.28 -5.18
C VAL A 127 27.13 -7.44 -3.93
N VAL A 128 26.30 -6.42 -3.75
CA VAL A 128 26.32 -5.61 -2.52
C VAL A 128 25.71 -6.42 -1.38
N LEU A 129 26.46 -6.55 -0.29
CA LEU A 129 26.07 -7.31 0.89
C LEU A 129 25.46 -6.42 1.98
N ALA A 130 25.97 -5.21 2.16
CA ALA A 130 25.48 -4.29 3.18
C ALA A 130 25.80 -2.83 2.85
N TYR A 131 25.03 -1.92 3.40
CA TYR A 131 25.23 -0.48 3.35
C TYR A 131 25.41 0.07 4.77
N LYS A 132 26.30 1.05 4.93
CA LYS A 132 26.33 1.90 6.10
C LYS A 132 25.60 3.19 5.77
N ILE A 133 24.52 3.46 6.48
CA ILE A 133 23.68 4.62 6.31
C ILE A 133 23.88 5.61 7.46
N LYS A 134 23.71 6.90 7.17
CA LYS A 134 23.49 7.95 8.14
C LYS A 134 22.00 8.06 8.42
N ILE A 135 21.58 7.87 9.68
CA ILE A 135 20.18 8.07 10.08
C ILE A 135 19.92 9.56 10.28
N VAL A 136 18.69 10.00 10.05
CA VAL A 136 18.32 11.42 10.08
C VAL A 136 17.40 11.73 11.25
N ARG A 137 17.51 12.94 11.80
CA ARG A 137 16.62 13.42 12.86
C ARG A 137 15.22 13.61 12.32
N VAL A 138 14.22 13.14 13.06
CA VAL A 138 12.79 13.41 12.81
C VAL A 138 12.16 13.97 14.08
N PRO A 139 11.17 14.86 13.97
CA PRO A 139 10.49 15.38 15.17
C PRO A 139 9.69 14.26 15.84
N GLU A 140 9.49 14.38 17.15
CA GLU A 140 8.68 13.42 17.92
C GLU A 140 7.24 13.31 17.41
N MET A 141 6.73 14.41 16.83
CA MET A 141 5.42 14.48 16.22
C MET A 141 5.52 15.04 14.81
N VAL A 142 4.89 14.31 13.89
CA VAL A 142 4.67 14.68 12.50
C VAL A 142 3.16 14.82 12.26
N THR A 143 2.79 15.53 11.22
CA THR A 143 1.39 15.63 10.78
C THR A 143 1.22 14.99 9.41
N VAL A 144 0.19 14.17 9.23
CA VAL A 144 -0.23 13.66 7.93
C VAL A 144 -1.65 14.12 7.60
N PHE A 145 -2.00 14.14 6.31
CA PHE A 145 -3.38 14.27 5.87
C PHE A 145 -3.61 13.51 4.57
N ARG A 146 -4.87 13.14 4.32
CA ARG A 146 -5.36 12.58 3.07
C ARG A 146 -6.64 13.30 2.68
N VAL A 147 -6.57 14.15 1.65
CA VAL A 147 -7.72 14.93 1.16
C VAL A 147 -8.05 14.50 -0.25
N GLN A 148 -9.30 14.13 -0.51
CA GLN A 148 -9.78 13.72 -1.82
C GLN A 148 -10.63 14.82 -2.46
N ARG A 149 -10.48 15.00 -3.78
CA ARG A 149 -11.29 15.90 -4.61
C ARG A 149 -11.57 15.25 -5.95
N THR A 150 -12.80 15.33 -6.43
CA THR A 150 -13.13 14.99 -7.82
C THR A 150 -13.02 16.18 -8.75
N VAL A 151 -13.05 15.93 -10.06
CA VAL A 151 -13.18 16.96 -11.09
C VAL A 151 -14.29 17.97 -10.77
N ASP A 152 -15.47 17.48 -10.40
CA ASP A 152 -16.65 18.28 -10.06
C ASP A 152 -16.46 19.11 -8.77
N GLN A 153 -15.45 18.77 -7.95
CA GLN A 153 -15.05 19.46 -6.73
C GLN A 153 -13.78 20.32 -6.95
N ASN A 154 -13.62 20.87 -8.16
CA ASN A 154 -12.51 21.74 -8.56
C ASN A 154 -11.12 21.09 -8.48
N ALA A 155 -10.99 19.77 -8.65
CA ALA A 155 -9.69 19.11 -8.63
C ALA A 155 -8.68 19.69 -9.64
N THR A 156 -9.14 20.22 -10.79
CA THR A 156 -8.25 20.84 -11.81
C THR A 156 -7.54 22.04 -11.24
N ASP A 157 -8.30 22.96 -10.64
CA ASP A 157 -7.80 24.23 -10.12
C ASP A 157 -6.86 24.02 -8.94
N ILE A 158 -7.15 23.00 -8.13
CA ILE A 158 -6.32 22.59 -6.98
C ILE A 158 -5.02 21.97 -7.49
N LEU A 159 -5.09 21.06 -8.47
CA LEU A 159 -3.91 20.42 -9.05
C LEU A 159 -3.01 21.43 -9.78
N GLU A 160 -3.59 22.41 -10.48
CA GLU A 160 -2.83 23.51 -11.09
C GLU A 160 -2.06 24.31 -10.04
N GLN A 161 -2.69 24.71 -8.94
CA GLN A 161 -1.96 25.41 -7.87
C GLN A 161 -0.89 24.51 -7.25
N TRP A 162 -1.20 23.24 -7.02
CA TRP A 162 -0.25 22.28 -6.48
C TRP A 162 1.01 22.17 -7.35
N GLN A 163 0.89 22.10 -8.69
CA GLN A 163 2.04 22.07 -9.60
C GLN A 163 2.97 23.29 -9.46
N GLN A 164 2.43 24.44 -9.07
CA GLN A 164 3.17 25.69 -8.90
C GLN A 164 3.87 25.81 -7.54
N VAL A 165 3.34 25.16 -6.50
CA VAL A 165 3.78 25.42 -5.12
C VAL A 165 4.45 24.22 -4.46
N ALA A 166 4.06 22.99 -4.80
CA ALA A 166 4.45 21.79 -4.06
C ALA A 166 5.96 21.53 -4.01
N TYR A 167 6.69 21.97 -5.04
CA TYR A 167 8.13 21.79 -5.12
C TYR A 167 8.92 22.80 -4.25
N ASN A 168 8.32 23.92 -3.83
CA ASN A 168 9.00 25.02 -3.11
C ASN A 168 8.22 25.55 -1.89
N ILE A 169 7.22 24.83 -1.40
CA ILE A 169 6.32 25.33 -0.33
C ILE A 169 7.03 25.47 1.03
N ASP A 170 7.62 24.39 1.53
CA ASP A 170 8.40 24.29 2.77
C ASP A 170 9.13 22.93 2.75
N ASP A 171 10.40 22.85 3.11
CA ASP A 171 11.18 21.60 3.03
C ASP A 171 10.70 20.51 3.99
N ASP A 172 10.01 20.88 5.07
CA ASP A 172 9.40 19.92 6.01
C ASP A 172 8.10 19.32 5.47
N LEU A 173 7.55 19.84 4.36
CA LEU A 173 6.26 19.46 3.80
C LEU A 173 6.41 18.66 2.51
N TYR A 174 5.86 17.46 2.48
CA TYR A 174 5.74 16.66 1.27
C TYR A 174 4.27 16.39 0.95
N ILE A 175 3.84 16.71 -0.28
CA ILE A 175 2.46 16.48 -0.73
C ILE A 175 2.50 15.73 -2.06
N ARG A 176 2.15 14.44 -2.07
CA ARG A 176 1.93 13.66 -3.29
C ARG A 176 0.50 13.87 -3.78
N THR A 177 0.30 13.87 -5.10
CA THR A 177 -1.03 13.66 -5.68
C THR A 177 -1.12 12.29 -6.33
N GLU A 178 -2.22 11.59 -6.06
CA GLU A 178 -2.58 10.33 -6.70
C GLU A 178 -3.92 10.47 -7.39
N MET A 179 -4.00 10.10 -8.67
CA MET A 179 -5.20 10.16 -9.47
C MET A 179 -5.61 8.77 -9.90
N ASP A 180 -6.89 8.47 -9.73
CA ASP A 180 -7.52 7.23 -10.15
C ASP A 180 -8.92 7.49 -10.73
N VAL A 181 -9.47 6.46 -11.35
CA VAL A 181 -10.89 6.39 -11.70
C VAL A 181 -11.53 5.42 -10.73
N PRO A 182 -12.36 5.88 -9.78
CA PRO A 182 -13.03 5.00 -8.84
C PRO A 182 -13.83 3.94 -9.59
N SER A 183 -13.53 2.67 -9.35
CA SER A 183 -14.36 1.57 -9.84
C SER A 183 -15.53 1.35 -8.90
N LEU A 184 -16.72 1.18 -9.48
CA LEU A 184 -17.94 0.85 -8.76
C LEU A 184 -17.73 -0.37 -7.87
N CYS A 185 -17.92 -0.19 -6.56
CA CYS A 185 -17.98 -1.30 -5.63
C CYS A 185 -19.35 -1.99 -5.77
N SER A 186 -19.33 -3.28 -6.03
CA SER A 186 -20.49 -4.17 -5.94
C SER A 186 -20.33 -5.06 -4.70
N THR A 187 -21.34 -5.09 -3.84
CA THR A 187 -21.46 -6.13 -2.81
C THR A 187 -22.66 -7.02 -3.12
N ILE A 188 -22.61 -8.26 -2.65
CA ILE A 188 -23.66 -9.26 -2.87
C ILE A 188 -24.33 -9.52 -1.53
N ARG A 189 -25.67 -9.53 -1.50
CA ARG A 189 -26.47 -9.98 -0.37
C ARG A 189 -27.08 -11.33 -0.72
N SER A 190 -26.82 -12.34 0.11
CA SER A 190 -27.42 -13.67 0.02
C SER A 190 -28.72 -13.81 0.84
N GLY A 191 -29.02 -12.91 1.78
CA GLY A 191 -30.33 -12.85 2.46
C GLY A 191 -30.27 -13.27 3.92
N GLY A 192 -31.43 -13.44 4.57
CA GLY A 192 -31.69 -14.11 5.87
C GLY A 192 -30.96 -13.63 7.13
N HIS A 193 -29.65 -13.39 7.05
CA HIS A 193 -28.80 -12.70 8.04
C HIS A 193 -27.95 -11.58 7.41
N ASP A 194 -28.09 -11.33 6.12
CA ASP A 194 -27.49 -10.19 5.41
C ASP A 194 -28.44 -8.99 5.44
N TYR A 195 -28.59 -8.33 6.58
CA TYR A 195 -29.49 -7.18 6.73
C TYR A 195 -28.80 -5.87 6.35
N GLU A 196 -29.50 -5.04 5.59
CA GLU A 196 -29.11 -3.65 5.37
C GLU A 196 -29.07 -2.92 6.73
N GLY A 197 -27.96 -2.22 7.01
CA GLY A 197 -27.80 -1.49 8.27
C GLY A 197 -27.23 -2.31 9.44
N VAL A 198 -27.11 -3.64 9.31
CA VAL A 198 -26.56 -4.52 10.38
C VAL A 198 -25.41 -5.38 9.85
N SER A 199 -25.57 -5.96 8.66
CA SER A 199 -24.57 -6.84 8.03
C SER A 199 -23.77 -6.10 6.94
N TYR A 200 -24.37 -5.05 6.36
CA TYR A 200 -23.71 -4.12 5.45
C TYR A 200 -24.12 -2.69 5.79
N VAL A 201 -23.13 -1.86 6.13
CA VAL A 201 -23.28 -0.41 6.34
C VAL A 201 -22.24 0.29 5.48
N SER A 202 -22.66 1.24 4.65
CA SER A 202 -21.74 2.06 3.84
C SER A 202 -22.03 3.54 4.05
N GLY A 203 -20.98 4.33 4.24
CA GLY A 203 -21.04 5.79 4.23
C GLY A 203 -21.05 6.41 2.83
N SER A 204 -21.10 5.60 1.75
CA SER A 204 -21.04 6.06 0.36
C SER A 204 -21.88 5.15 -0.58
N PRO A 205 -22.34 5.64 -1.74
CA PRO A 205 -23.20 4.87 -2.65
C PRO A 205 -22.48 3.63 -3.20
N PHE A 206 -23.16 2.48 -3.24
CA PHE A 206 -22.65 1.22 -3.80
C PHE A 206 -23.77 0.47 -4.51
N PHE A 207 -23.43 -0.53 -5.32
CA PHE A 207 -24.43 -1.43 -5.91
C PHE A 207 -24.56 -2.69 -5.05
N LEU A 208 -25.78 -2.93 -4.54
CA LEU A 208 -26.14 -4.17 -3.88
C LEU A 208 -26.80 -5.11 -4.90
N LEU A 209 -26.16 -6.23 -5.20
CA LEU A 209 -26.82 -7.32 -5.92
C LEU A 209 -27.59 -8.17 -4.89
N ASP A 210 -28.90 -7.95 -4.80
CA ASP A 210 -29.77 -8.66 -3.87
C ASP A 210 -30.23 -10.00 -4.47
N MET A 211 -29.68 -11.11 -3.96
CA MET A 211 -30.01 -12.46 -4.39
C MET A 211 -31.13 -13.10 -3.55
N PHE A 212 -31.76 -12.36 -2.63
CA PHE A 212 -32.78 -12.89 -1.71
C PHE A 212 -33.93 -13.63 -2.41
N ASN A 213 -34.29 -13.21 -3.62
CA ASN A 213 -35.38 -13.83 -4.38
C ASN A 213 -34.97 -15.12 -5.13
N LEU A 214 -33.67 -15.44 -5.20
CA LEU A 214 -33.18 -16.71 -5.76
C LEU A 214 -33.32 -17.80 -4.70
N ARG A 215 -34.54 -18.28 -4.45
CA ARG A 215 -34.87 -19.20 -3.35
C ARG A 215 -35.32 -20.60 -3.79
N ALA A 216 -35.08 -20.97 -5.06
CA ALA A 216 -35.46 -22.29 -5.54
C ALA A 216 -34.62 -23.38 -4.84
N ILE A 217 -35.30 -24.43 -4.42
CA ILE A 217 -34.71 -25.63 -3.84
C ILE A 217 -35.29 -26.82 -4.60
N ASP A 218 -34.41 -27.62 -5.20
CA ASP A 218 -34.75 -28.90 -5.78
C ASP A 218 -34.01 -30.01 -5.05
N VAL A 219 -34.70 -31.11 -4.72
CA VAL A 219 -34.15 -32.18 -3.87
C VAL A 219 -34.27 -33.50 -4.61
N ASP A 220 -33.13 -34.11 -4.88
CA ASP A 220 -33.00 -35.41 -5.50
C ASP A 220 -32.48 -36.43 -4.48
N VAL A 221 -33.44 -37.14 -3.89
CA VAL A 221 -33.15 -38.18 -2.89
C VAL A 221 -32.45 -39.39 -3.52
N ALA A 222 -32.70 -39.68 -4.80
CA ALA A 222 -32.10 -40.85 -5.46
C ALA A 222 -30.58 -40.68 -5.64
N ASN A 223 -30.15 -39.43 -5.88
CA ASN A 223 -28.75 -39.07 -6.01
C ASN A 223 -28.16 -38.43 -4.74
N GLU A 224 -28.92 -38.38 -3.64
CA GLU A 224 -28.51 -37.82 -2.35
C GLU A 224 -27.99 -36.37 -2.45
N VAL A 225 -28.59 -35.56 -3.33
CA VAL A 225 -28.22 -34.15 -3.55
C VAL A 225 -29.42 -33.21 -3.51
N ALA A 226 -29.18 -31.96 -3.14
CA ALA A 226 -30.13 -30.87 -3.33
C ALA A 226 -29.48 -29.69 -4.05
N TRP A 227 -30.21 -29.09 -4.98
CA TRP A 227 -29.84 -27.87 -5.66
C TRP A 227 -30.48 -26.69 -4.94
N VAL A 228 -29.67 -25.83 -4.33
CA VAL A 228 -30.15 -24.73 -3.50
C VAL A 228 -29.65 -23.40 -4.03
N GLN A 229 -30.57 -22.49 -4.35
CA GLN A 229 -30.22 -21.14 -4.75
C GLN A 229 -29.84 -20.26 -3.54
N ALA A 230 -29.02 -19.24 -3.80
CA ALA A 230 -28.32 -18.47 -2.77
C ALA A 230 -29.20 -17.59 -1.87
N GLY A 231 -30.50 -17.46 -2.17
CA GLY A 231 -31.51 -16.75 -1.37
C GLY A 231 -32.34 -17.67 -0.46
N ALA A 232 -32.16 -18.99 -0.53
CA ALA A 232 -32.94 -19.97 0.23
C ALA A 232 -32.41 -20.15 1.66
N THR A 233 -33.30 -19.94 2.64
CA THR A 233 -32.97 -20.08 4.06
C THR A 233 -32.76 -21.54 4.46
N LEU A 234 -31.94 -21.81 5.48
CA LEU A 234 -31.73 -23.15 6.02
C LEU A 234 -33.04 -23.82 6.45
N GLY A 235 -33.98 -23.04 7.00
CA GLY A 235 -35.32 -23.52 7.31
C GLY A 235 -36.06 -24.04 6.08
N GLU A 236 -36.02 -23.32 4.96
CA GLU A 236 -36.61 -23.76 3.69
C GLU A 236 -35.91 -25.01 3.14
N VAL A 237 -34.57 -25.08 3.24
CA VAL A 237 -33.78 -26.25 2.81
C VAL A 237 -34.16 -27.49 3.64
N TYR A 238 -34.19 -27.38 4.97
CA TYR A 238 -34.59 -28.47 5.85
C TYR A 238 -36.02 -28.93 5.58
N TYR A 239 -36.94 -27.98 5.42
CA TYR A 239 -38.33 -28.28 5.14
C TYR A 239 -38.50 -29.05 3.82
N ARG A 240 -37.83 -28.61 2.73
CA ARG A 240 -37.91 -29.26 1.41
C ARG A 240 -37.28 -30.65 1.40
N ILE A 241 -36.18 -30.86 2.13
CA ILE A 241 -35.59 -32.19 2.28
C ILE A 241 -36.54 -33.10 3.06
N ALA A 242 -37.10 -32.62 4.17
CA ALA A 242 -38.03 -33.38 5.01
C ALA A 242 -39.34 -33.73 4.29
N GLU A 243 -39.84 -32.86 3.40
CA GLU A 243 -40.99 -33.16 2.52
C GLU A 243 -40.72 -34.34 1.58
N LYS A 244 -39.47 -34.52 1.14
CA LYS A 244 -39.08 -35.58 0.20
C LYS A 244 -38.63 -36.86 0.88
N SER A 245 -38.01 -36.77 2.05
CA SER A 245 -37.59 -37.94 2.82
C SER A 245 -37.41 -37.64 4.30
N ARG A 246 -37.90 -38.55 5.16
CA ARG A 246 -37.66 -38.51 6.61
C ARG A 246 -36.30 -39.10 7.01
N ALA A 247 -35.58 -39.70 6.07
CA ALA A 247 -34.32 -40.39 6.32
C ALA A 247 -33.08 -39.53 5.99
N TYR A 248 -33.24 -38.37 5.35
CA TYR A 248 -32.15 -37.52 4.90
C TYR A 248 -32.26 -36.11 5.50
N GLY A 249 -31.10 -35.45 5.66
CA GLY A 249 -30.99 -34.09 6.17
C GLY A 249 -29.74 -33.41 5.61
N PHE A 250 -29.60 -32.11 5.89
CA PHE A 250 -28.44 -31.33 5.46
C PHE A 250 -27.68 -30.82 6.69
N PRO A 251 -26.38 -31.14 6.87
CA PRO A 251 -25.63 -30.78 8.06
C PRO A 251 -25.19 -29.30 7.99
N ALA A 252 -26.10 -28.40 8.37
CA ALA A 252 -25.87 -26.95 8.40
C ALA A 252 -26.24 -26.33 9.76
N GLY A 253 -26.08 -25.01 9.87
CA GLY A 253 -26.28 -24.26 11.12
C GLY A 253 -27.71 -24.33 11.68
N VAL A 254 -27.83 -24.19 12.99
CA VAL A 254 -29.11 -24.35 13.73
C VAL A 254 -30.11 -23.20 13.54
N ALA A 255 -29.67 -22.07 12.98
CA ALA A 255 -30.51 -20.89 12.82
C ALA A 255 -31.28 -20.97 11.48
N PRO A 256 -32.62 -21.11 11.50
CA PRO A 256 -33.41 -21.38 10.30
C PRO A 256 -33.46 -20.20 9.32
N THR A 257 -33.09 -19.01 9.77
CA THR A 257 -33.03 -17.78 8.98
C THR A 257 -31.73 -17.61 8.21
N VAL A 258 -30.66 -18.38 8.49
CA VAL A 258 -29.38 -18.31 7.77
C VAL A 258 -29.54 -18.77 6.32
N VAL A 259 -28.79 -18.19 5.39
CA VAL A 259 -28.86 -18.51 3.95
C VAL A 259 -27.54 -19.09 3.47
N LEU A 260 -27.57 -19.92 2.44
CA LEU A 260 -26.37 -20.39 1.76
C LEU A 260 -25.82 -19.29 0.84
N VAL A 261 -24.57 -18.89 1.09
CA VAL A 261 -23.93 -17.72 0.43
C VAL A 261 -23.64 -17.95 -1.06
N VAL A 262 -23.78 -19.19 -1.55
CA VAL A 262 -23.50 -19.57 -2.96
C VAL A 262 -24.57 -20.55 -3.45
N ILE A 263 -24.93 -20.47 -4.74
CA ILE A 263 -25.70 -21.51 -5.42
C ILE A 263 -24.91 -22.82 -5.30
N SER A 264 -25.45 -23.77 -4.57
CA SER A 264 -24.71 -24.98 -4.17
C SER A 264 -25.49 -26.22 -4.52
N VAL A 265 -24.79 -27.19 -5.11
CA VAL A 265 -25.19 -28.60 -5.03
C VAL A 265 -24.72 -29.07 -3.66
N VAL A 266 -25.65 -29.43 -2.80
CA VAL A 266 -25.34 -29.91 -1.45
C VAL A 266 -25.64 -31.40 -1.35
N GLU A 267 -24.71 -32.17 -0.78
CA GLU A 267 -24.97 -33.55 -0.41
C GLU A 267 -25.92 -33.58 0.79
N ILE A 268 -26.99 -34.36 0.70
CA ILE A 268 -27.89 -34.63 1.81
C ILE A 268 -27.52 -35.98 2.43
N VAL A 269 -27.35 -36.01 3.75
CA VAL A 269 -26.84 -37.17 4.46
C VAL A 269 -27.95 -37.91 5.18
N ARG A 270 -27.83 -39.24 5.27
CA ARG A 270 -28.79 -40.07 5.97
C ARG A 270 -28.71 -39.83 7.48
N VAL A 271 -29.84 -39.52 8.12
CA VAL A 271 -29.90 -39.18 9.55
C VAL A 271 -30.38 -40.41 10.36
N PRO A 272 -29.58 -40.94 11.30
CA PRO A 272 -30.05 -41.99 12.20
C PRO A 272 -31.08 -41.44 13.21
N GLU A 273 -32.07 -42.27 13.58
CA GLU A 273 -33.09 -41.89 14.57
C GLU A 273 -32.43 -41.60 15.93
N SER A 274 -32.73 -40.42 16.47
CA SER A 274 -32.18 -39.77 17.67
C SER A 274 -30.83 -39.08 17.50
N VAL A 275 -30.82 -37.74 17.53
CA VAL A 275 -30.00 -36.89 18.44
C VAL A 275 -30.58 -35.47 18.50
N VAL A 276 -30.76 -34.97 19.73
CA VAL A 276 -31.00 -33.57 20.11
C VAL A 276 -29.64 -32.90 20.32
N TRP A 277 -29.35 -31.77 19.65
CA TRP A 277 -28.16 -30.95 19.94
C TRP A 277 -28.59 -29.53 20.34
N GLN A 278 -28.60 -29.26 21.65
CA GLN A 278 -28.48 -27.93 22.22
C GLN A 278 -27.29 -27.95 23.20
N GLN A 279 -26.52 -26.86 23.21
CA GLN A 279 -25.35 -26.56 24.07
C GLN A 279 -23.97 -26.95 23.50
N VAL A 280 -23.28 -25.98 22.87
CA VAL A 280 -22.08 -25.27 23.36
C VAL A 280 -21.46 -24.53 22.15
N ALA A 281 -21.64 -23.21 22.10
CA ALA A 281 -20.87 -22.31 21.22
C ALA A 281 -20.87 -20.90 21.82
N TYR A 282 -19.97 -20.63 22.76
CA TYR A 282 -19.76 -19.29 23.31
C TYR A 282 -18.29 -18.89 23.41
N ASN A 283 -17.36 -19.56 22.71
CA ASN A 283 -15.96 -19.17 22.73
C ASN A 283 -15.36 -19.16 21.33
N ILE A 284 -15.56 -18.04 20.61
CA ILE A 284 -14.63 -17.52 19.60
C ILE A 284 -14.64 -15.97 19.68
N ASP A 285 -13.56 -15.47 20.27
CA ASP A 285 -12.84 -14.18 20.23
C ASP A 285 -13.54 -12.82 19.93
N ASP A 286 -13.28 -11.84 20.81
CA ASP A 286 -13.60 -10.41 20.67
C ASP A 286 -12.65 -9.67 19.70
N ASP A 287 -11.63 -10.34 19.13
CA ASP A 287 -10.59 -9.73 18.28
C ASP A 287 -10.85 -9.78 16.76
N LEU A 288 -12.11 -9.85 16.31
CA LEU A 288 -12.43 -9.83 14.87
C LEU A 288 -12.50 -8.40 14.31
N TYR A 289 -11.37 -7.90 13.82
CA TYR A 289 -11.28 -6.71 12.97
C TYR A 289 -11.28 -7.10 11.48
N ILE A 290 -12.35 -6.78 10.75
CA ILE A 290 -12.40 -6.91 9.28
C ILE A 290 -12.58 -5.51 8.67
N ARG A 291 -11.53 -5.08 7.95
CA ARG A 291 -11.48 -3.85 7.17
C ARG A 291 -11.89 -4.14 5.72
N THR A 292 -12.82 -3.36 5.19
CA THR A 292 -13.01 -3.20 3.74
C THR A 292 -12.89 -1.72 3.42
N GLU A 293 -11.95 -1.38 2.55
CA GLU A 293 -11.75 -0.01 2.06
C GLU A 293 -12.12 0.00 0.58
N MET A 294 -13.26 0.62 0.26
CA MET A 294 -13.79 0.74 -1.09
C MET A 294 -14.28 2.17 -1.27
N ASP A 295 -13.96 2.72 -2.44
CA ASP A 295 -13.82 4.14 -2.63
C ASP A 295 -14.72 4.50 -3.83
N VAL A 296 -15.79 5.29 -3.63
CA VAL A 296 -16.79 5.63 -4.65
C VAL A 296 -16.94 7.14 -4.77
N VAL A 297 -16.83 7.67 -5.99
CA VAL A 297 -17.48 8.95 -6.32
C VAL A 297 -18.13 8.84 -7.71
N SER A 298 -19.45 8.74 -7.75
CA SER A 298 -20.25 9.06 -8.93
C SER A 298 -20.22 10.58 -9.15
N SER A 299 -20.22 11.04 -10.41
CA SER A 299 -20.39 12.48 -10.71
C SER A 299 -21.62 13.02 -9.96
N THR A 300 -21.45 14.16 -9.29
CA THR A 300 -22.56 14.84 -8.58
C THR A 300 -23.53 15.51 -9.56
N THR A 301 -23.21 15.51 -10.86
CA THR A 301 -24.00 16.20 -11.89
C THR A 301 -24.59 15.27 -12.94
N ARG A 302 -24.06 14.05 -13.12
CA ARG A 302 -24.54 13.10 -14.16
C ARG A 302 -24.55 11.66 -13.67
N ILE A 303 -25.76 11.11 -13.49
CA ILE A 303 -25.99 9.72 -13.09
C ILE A 303 -25.42 8.78 -14.16
N GLY A 304 -24.41 7.96 -13.80
CA GLY A 304 -23.81 6.94 -14.66
C GLY A 304 -22.45 7.28 -15.30
N GLU A 305 -21.96 8.53 -15.17
CA GLU A 305 -20.64 8.92 -15.70
C GLU A 305 -19.54 8.77 -14.63
N LYS A 306 -18.40 8.13 -15.01
CA LYS A 306 -17.20 8.01 -14.16
C LYS A 306 -16.42 9.34 -14.18
N THR A 307 -15.90 9.76 -13.03
CA THR A 307 -15.05 10.94 -12.90
C THR A 307 -13.68 10.58 -12.34
N VAL A 308 -12.68 11.43 -12.58
CA VAL A 308 -11.35 11.27 -11.98
C VAL A 308 -11.39 11.79 -10.55
N ARG A 309 -10.81 11.02 -9.64
CA ARG A 309 -10.54 11.46 -8.27
C ARG A 309 -9.06 11.76 -8.13
N THR A 310 -8.76 12.84 -7.42
CA THR A 310 -7.41 13.23 -7.02
C THR A 310 -7.30 13.19 -5.50
N THR A 311 -6.34 12.43 -5.00
CA THR A 311 -6.00 12.31 -3.59
C THR A 311 -4.71 13.08 -3.32
N PHE A 312 -4.76 14.04 -2.39
CA PHE A 312 -3.63 14.78 -1.88
C PHE A 312 -3.18 14.13 -0.57
N LEU A 313 -2.02 13.48 -0.59
CA LEU A 313 -1.46 12.75 0.54
C LEU A 313 -0.19 13.45 1.02
N ALA A 314 -0.12 13.75 2.32
CA ALA A 314 0.98 14.55 2.85
C ALA A 314 1.66 13.99 4.10
N LEU A 315 2.94 14.34 4.22
CA LEU A 315 3.75 14.23 5.43
C LEU A 315 4.32 15.61 5.73
N PHE A 316 4.14 16.08 6.95
CA PHE A 316 4.75 17.29 7.46
C PHE A 316 5.59 16.99 8.69
N LEU A 317 6.87 17.35 8.65
CA LEU A 317 7.80 17.19 9.77
C LEU A 317 7.60 18.30 10.82
N GLY A 318 6.41 18.30 11.42
CA GLY A 318 6.05 19.22 12.48
C GLY A 318 4.56 19.16 12.82
N GLY A 319 4.13 20.10 13.65
CA GLY A 319 2.76 20.17 14.13
C GLY A 319 1.78 20.81 13.15
N SER A 320 0.54 20.36 13.24
CA SER A 320 -0.54 20.72 12.32
C SER A 320 -0.95 22.19 12.42
N LYS A 321 -0.65 22.90 13.52
CA LYS A 321 -0.82 24.36 13.60
C LYS A 321 0.07 25.10 12.60
N ARG A 322 1.36 24.73 12.53
CA ARG A 322 2.30 25.29 11.54
C ARG A 322 1.91 24.85 10.14
N LEU A 323 1.52 23.59 9.97
CA LEU A 323 1.05 23.07 8.68
C LEU A 323 -0.11 23.90 8.12
N LEU A 324 -1.16 24.13 8.92
CA LEU A 324 -2.32 24.91 8.48
C LEU A 324 -1.93 26.35 8.11
N SER A 325 -1.01 26.97 8.85
CA SER A 325 -0.50 28.30 8.50
C SER A 325 0.19 28.32 7.13
N ILE A 326 1.03 27.32 6.85
CA ILE A 326 1.72 27.18 5.56
C ILE A 326 0.70 26.92 4.44
N MET A 327 -0.23 26.00 4.66
CA MET A 327 -1.24 25.62 3.66
C MET A 327 -2.17 26.78 3.33
N ASN A 328 -2.61 27.57 4.32
CA ASN A 328 -3.44 28.74 4.08
C ASN A 328 -2.70 29.85 3.32
N ALA A 329 -1.39 30.01 3.56
CA ALA A 329 -0.59 31.03 2.89
C ALA A 329 -0.22 30.63 1.45
N SER A 330 0.19 29.38 1.25
CA SER A 330 0.87 28.94 0.02
C SER A 330 0.03 27.99 -0.83
N PHE A 331 -0.92 27.27 -0.26
CA PHE A 331 -1.79 26.35 -1.01
C PHE A 331 -3.27 26.40 -0.57
N PRO A 332 -3.90 27.60 -0.54
CA PRO A 332 -5.23 27.79 0.00
C PRO A 332 -6.35 27.06 -0.78
N LYS A 333 -6.19 26.79 -2.09
CA LYS A 333 -7.26 26.13 -2.87
C LYS A 333 -7.57 24.71 -2.41
N LEU A 334 -6.63 24.02 -1.74
CA LEU A 334 -6.93 22.69 -1.17
C LEU A 334 -8.00 22.77 -0.07
N GLY A 335 -8.04 23.91 0.65
CA GLY A 335 -8.97 24.12 1.75
C GLY A 335 -8.74 23.16 2.92
N LEU A 336 -7.48 22.90 3.28
CA LEU A 336 -7.13 21.96 4.34
C LEU A 336 -7.70 22.42 5.69
N LEU A 337 -8.43 21.54 6.36
CA LEU A 337 -9.00 21.80 7.67
C LEU A 337 -8.18 21.14 8.78
N ARG A 338 -8.33 21.64 10.01
CA ARG A 338 -7.71 21.03 11.19
C ARG A 338 -8.17 19.59 11.40
N SER A 339 -9.42 19.28 11.07
CA SER A 339 -10.01 17.94 11.15
C SER A 339 -9.38 16.94 10.18
N ASP A 340 -8.75 17.42 9.10
CA ASP A 340 -8.09 16.56 8.12
C ASP A 340 -6.67 16.16 8.54
N CYS A 341 -6.13 16.83 9.56
CA CYS A 341 -4.77 16.65 10.05
C CYS A 341 -4.72 15.60 11.16
N ILE A 342 -3.84 14.62 11.02
CA ILE A 342 -3.58 13.59 12.02
C ILE A 342 -2.14 13.75 12.51
N GLU A 343 -1.97 14.02 13.79
CA GLU A 343 -0.67 14.10 14.43
C GLU A 343 -0.28 12.71 14.97
N MET A 344 0.93 12.27 14.65
CA MET A 344 1.43 10.94 14.99
C MET A 344 2.96 10.94 15.07
N SER A 345 3.56 9.84 15.50
CA SER A 345 5.00 9.64 15.40
C SER A 345 5.44 9.41 13.95
N TRP A 346 6.73 9.61 13.67
CA TRP A 346 7.27 9.33 12.34
C TRP A 346 7.07 7.88 11.90
N LEU A 347 7.22 6.90 12.82
CA LEU A 347 7.03 5.48 12.50
C LEU A 347 5.57 5.14 12.16
N GLU A 348 4.60 5.71 12.88
CA GLU A 348 3.18 5.56 12.55
C GLU A 348 2.86 6.17 11.18
N SER A 349 3.55 7.26 10.81
CA SER A 349 3.40 7.83 9.46
C SER A 349 3.88 6.88 8.35
N VAL A 350 4.86 6.01 8.63
CA VAL A 350 5.29 4.98 7.67
C VAL A 350 4.15 3.99 7.39
N LEU A 351 3.43 3.55 8.42
CA LEU A 351 2.25 2.68 8.28
C LEU A 351 1.13 3.39 7.51
N PHE A 352 0.85 4.65 7.84
CA PHE A 352 -0.14 5.46 7.14
C PHE A 352 0.15 5.58 5.64
N TRP A 353 1.42 5.82 5.26
CA TRP A 353 1.84 5.92 3.87
C TRP A 353 1.89 4.58 3.13
N ALA A 354 1.90 3.48 3.87
CA ALA A 354 1.79 2.11 3.35
C ALA A 354 0.34 1.58 3.40
N ASP A 355 -0.64 2.47 3.57
CA ASP A 355 -2.08 2.18 3.58
C ASP A 355 -2.54 1.17 4.64
N PHE A 356 -1.76 1.01 5.72
CA PHE A 356 -2.24 0.27 6.89
C PHE A 356 -3.35 1.05 7.61
N PRO A 357 -4.30 0.35 8.25
CA PRO A 357 -5.28 0.99 9.12
C PRO A 357 -4.62 1.85 10.20
N LEU A 358 -5.25 2.98 10.53
CA LEU A 358 -4.83 3.77 11.69
C LEU A 358 -4.89 2.91 12.96
N GLY A 359 -3.85 3.00 13.80
CA GLY A 359 -3.72 2.19 15.01
C GLY A 359 -3.10 0.80 14.80
N THR A 360 -2.76 0.42 13.56
CA THR A 360 -2.02 -0.82 13.31
C THR A 360 -0.70 -0.83 14.12
N PRO A 361 -0.37 -1.92 14.84
CA PRO A 361 0.90 -2.03 15.55
C PRO A 361 2.12 -1.90 14.63
N ALA A 362 3.18 -1.28 15.14
CA ALA A 362 4.39 -1.00 14.35
C ALA A 362 5.13 -2.25 13.86
N ASP A 363 5.00 -3.38 14.56
CA ASP A 363 5.61 -4.66 14.19
C ASP A 363 5.03 -5.25 12.90
N ALA A 364 3.88 -4.75 12.42
CA ALA A 364 3.36 -5.06 11.08
C ALA A 364 4.38 -4.72 9.97
N LEU A 365 5.27 -3.74 10.20
CA LEU A 365 6.37 -3.40 9.28
C LEU A 365 7.42 -4.51 9.14
N LEU A 366 7.48 -5.46 10.08
CA LEU A 366 8.38 -6.61 10.03
C LEU A 366 7.85 -7.72 9.10
N SER A 367 6.58 -7.63 8.67
CA SER A 367 6.05 -8.57 7.68
C SER A 367 6.76 -8.40 6.33
N ARG A 368 7.27 -9.52 5.81
CA ARG A 368 7.86 -9.60 4.46
C ARG A 368 6.82 -9.91 3.38
N THR A 369 5.57 -10.15 3.77
CA THR A 369 4.48 -10.46 2.86
C THR A 369 3.78 -9.17 2.44
N PRO A 370 3.73 -8.83 1.15
CA PRO A 370 2.97 -7.66 0.67
C PRO A 370 1.49 -7.78 1.03
N GLN A 371 0.84 -6.66 1.40
CA GLN A 371 -0.61 -6.62 1.66
C GLN A 371 -1.45 -7.03 0.44
N SER A 372 -0.94 -6.78 -0.77
CA SER A 372 -1.58 -7.14 -2.03
C SER A 372 -0.54 -7.49 -3.09
N LEU A 373 -0.82 -8.52 -3.88
CA LEU A 373 -0.08 -8.85 -5.09
C LEU A 373 -0.94 -8.45 -6.29
N THR A 374 -0.52 -7.41 -6.99
CA THR A 374 -1.19 -6.94 -8.21
C THR A 374 -0.19 -6.96 -9.36
N TYR A 375 -0.60 -7.53 -10.50
CA TYR A 375 0.19 -7.45 -11.73
C TYR A 375 0.12 -6.02 -12.29
N LEU A 376 1.27 -5.34 -12.34
CA LEU A 376 1.36 -3.94 -12.71
C LEU A 376 2.35 -3.73 -13.85
N LYS A 377 1.96 -2.91 -14.82
CA LYS A 377 2.90 -2.23 -15.70
C LYS A 377 3.13 -0.82 -15.16
N ILE A 378 4.37 -0.51 -14.80
CA ILE A 378 4.76 0.81 -14.28
C ILE A 378 5.68 1.52 -15.27
N LYS A 379 5.42 2.81 -15.51
CA LYS A 379 6.29 3.74 -16.23
C LYS A 379 6.44 5.02 -15.40
N SER A 380 7.50 5.78 -15.64
CA SER A 380 7.68 7.07 -14.97
C SER A 380 8.28 8.09 -15.93
N ASP A 381 7.93 9.35 -15.69
CA ASP A 381 8.46 10.52 -16.37
C ASP A 381 8.79 11.61 -15.35
N TYR A 382 9.59 12.58 -15.77
CA TYR A 382 9.90 13.77 -14.99
C TYR A 382 9.26 14.98 -15.66
N VAL A 383 8.49 15.73 -14.89
CA VAL A 383 7.77 16.91 -15.34
C VAL A 383 8.57 18.13 -14.94
N GLN A 384 8.87 18.94 -15.95
CA GLN A 384 9.69 20.11 -15.76
C GLN A 384 8.90 21.40 -15.63
N ASN A 385 8.04 21.63 -16.61
CA ASN A 385 7.09 22.73 -16.59
C ASN A 385 5.72 22.20 -16.16
N PRO A 386 4.92 22.99 -15.43
CA PRO A 386 3.55 22.64 -15.09
C PRO A 386 2.76 22.19 -16.33
N ILE A 387 2.04 21.07 -16.20
CA ILE A 387 1.16 20.56 -17.26
C ILE A 387 0.02 21.57 -17.42
N PRO A 388 -0.23 22.10 -18.63
CA PRO A 388 -1.30 23.06 -18.87
C PRO A 388 -2.67 22.41 -18.65
N ARG A 389 -3.69 23.24 -18.38
CA ARG A 389 -5.07 22.79 -18.15
C ARG A 389 -5.57 21.79 -19.18
N ASP A 390 -5.48 22.13 -20.47
CA ASP A 390 -5.93 21.27 -21.56
C ASP A 390 -5.18 19.92 -21.58
N GLY A 391 -3.93 19.91 -21.12
CA GLY A 391 -3.14 18.70 -20.92
C GLY A 391 -3.69 17.83 -19.77
N LEU A 392 -4.02 18.45 -18.63
CA LEU A 392 -4.65 17.76 -17.50
C LEU A 392 -6.02 17.19 -17.92
N GLU A 393 -6.87 17.99 -18.54
CA GLU A 393 -8.19 17.56 -19.01
C GLU A 393 -8.11 16.42 -20.05
N GLY A 394 -7.13 16.50 -20.96
CA GLY A 394 -6.81 15.41 -21.89
C GLY A 394 -6.38 14.12 -21.18
N MET A 395 -5.56 14.24 -20.13
CA MET A 395 -5.19 13.11 -19.28
C MET A 395 -6.41 12.50 -18.59
N TRP A 396 -7.32 13.33 -18.08
CA TRP A 396 -8.52 12.88 -17.38
C TRP A 396 -9.44 12.08 -18.28
N LYS A 397 -9.69 12.61 -19.50
CA LYS A 397 -10.44 11.91 -20.53
C LYS A 397 -9.83 10.53 -20.82
N LYS A 398 -8.50 10.45 -20.93
CA LYS A 398 -7.81 9.18 -21.18
C LYS A 398 -7.88 8.24 -19.99
N MET A 399 -7.83 8.75 -18.77
CA MET A 399 -7.98 7.93 -17.56
C MET A 399 -9.37 7.31 -17.48
N VAL A 400 -10.42 8.10 -17.72
CA VAL A 400 -11.81 7.62 -17.76
C VAL A 400 -12.01 6.58 -18.86
N GLU A 401 -11.44 6.80 -20.04
CA GLU A 401 -11.45 5.82 -21.15
C GLU A 401 -10.82 4.48 -20.73
N LEU A 402 -9.67 4.52 -20.06
CA LEU A 402 -8.91 3.33 -19.67
C LEU A 402 -9.43 2.65 -18.39
N GLN A 403 -10.19 3.36 -17.56
CA GLN A 403 -10.84 2.93 -16.30
C GLN A 403 -9.96 2.42 -15.16
N VAL A 404 -8.77 1.87 -15.43
CA VAL A 404 -7.87 1.25 -14.45
C VAL A 404 -6.50 1.94 -14.23
N PRO A 405 -6.14 3.11 -14.82
CA PRO A 405 -4.84 3.70 -14.56
C PRO A 405 -4.80 4.40 -13.20
N LEU A 406 -3.67 4.26 -12.50
CA LEU A 406 -3.28 5.12 -11.37
C LEU A 406 -2.12 6.00 -11.81
N LEU A 407 -2.23 7.31 -11.60
CA LEU A 407 -1.13 8.26 -11.78
C LEU A 407 -0.70 8.82 -10.43
N SER A 408 0.59 8.75 -10.12
CA SER A 408 1.15 9.35 -8.91
C SER A 408 2.15 10.43 -9.28
N PHE A 409 2.09 11.56 -8.61
CA PHE A 409 2.91 12.73 -8.86
C PHE A 409 3.60 13.16 -7.57
N ASN A 410 4.92 13.19 -7.62
CA ASN A 410 5.78 13.33 -6.45
C ASN A 410 6.59 14.63 -6.59
N PRO A 411 6.43 15.60 -5.68
CA PRO A 411 7.10 16.89 -5.81
C PRO A 411 8.59 16.74 -5.52
N PHE A 412 9.41 17.32 -6.40
CA PHE A 412 10.85 17.48 -6.18
C PHE A 412 11.10 18.82 -5.45
N GLY A 413 12.28 19.41 -5.61
CA GLY A 413 12.67 20.62 -4.92
C GLY A 413 13.16 20.40 -3.49
N GLY A 414 13.28 21.50 -2.75
CA GLY A 414 13.99 21.51 -1.46
C GLY A 414 15.41 20.95 -1.60
N LYS A 415 15.76 20.02 -0.72
CA LYS A 415 17.06 19.35 -0.69
C LYS A 415 17.46 18.69 -2.02
N MET A 416 16.48 18.25 -2.82
CA MET A 416 16.75 17.64 -4.12
C MET A 416 17.39 18.60 -5.11
N TRP A 417 17.13 19.91 -4.99
CA TRP A 417 17.72 20.95 -5.85
C TRP A 417 19.07 21.48 -5.34
N GLU A 418 19.38 21.25 -4.06
CA GLU A 418 20.69 21.62 -3.51
C GLU A 418 21.79 20.62 -3.88
N ILE A 419 21.42 19.37 -4.18
CA ILE A 419 22.37 18.29 -4.47
C ILE A 419 22.77 18.36 -5.96
N PRO A 420 24.07 18.43 -6.31
CA PRO A 420 24.49 18.42 -7.70
C PRO A 420 24.06 17.13 -8.43
N SER A 421 23.69 17.23 -9.71
CA SER A 421 23.31 16.07 -10.54
C SER A 421 24.44 15.04 -10.72
N THR A 422 25.69 15.45 -10.50
CA THR A 422 26.88 14.59 -10.56
C THR A 422 27.24 13.97 -9.20
N HIS A 423 26.58 14.37 -8.10
CA HIS A 423 26.92 13.90 -6.75
C HIS A 423 26.80 12.38 -6.60
N LYS A 424 25.78 11.80 -7.23
CA LYS A 424 25.51 10.36 -7.33
C LYS A 424 25.04 10.04 -8.75
N PRO A 425 25.05 8.77 -9.20
CA PRO A 425 24.57 8.39 -10.54
C PRO A 425 23.11 8.80 -10.80
N SER A 426 22.30 8.95 -9.75
CA SER A 426 20.94 9.48 -9.85
C SER A 426 20.95 10.97 -10.18
N HIS A 427 20.85 11.29 -11.47
CA HIS A 427 21.09 12.61 -12.03
C HIS A 427 19.91 13.60 -11.95
N ASN A 428 18.72 13.16 -11.52
CA ASN A 428 17.49 13.99 -11.53
C ASN A 428 17.46 14.93 -10.31
N ARG A 429 18.31 15.97 -10.30
CA ARG A 429 18.54 16.83 -9.12
C ARG A 429 18.43 18.32 -9.40
N ALA A 430 19.18 18.82 -10.37
CA ALA A 430 19.35 20.25 -10.57
C ALA A 430 18.83 20.64 -11.95
N GLU A 431 18.01 21.68 -11.94
CA GLU A 431 17.38 22.32 -13.10
C GLU A 431 16.23 21.54 -13.72
N GLN A 432 15.10 22.23 -13.76
CA GLN A 432 13.88 21.88 -14.48
C GLN A 432 12.95 20.86 -13.84
N ILE A 433 13.33 19.84 -13.06
CA ILE A 433 12.32 18.85 -12.57
C ILE A 433 11.54 19.37 -11.35
N GLY A 434 10.31 19.83 -11.57
CA GLY A 434 9.36 20.12 -10.49
C GLY A 434 8.77 18.86 -9.86
N MET A 435 8.71 17.75 -10.61
CA MET A 435 7.93 16.59 -10.20
C MET A 435 8.28 15.30 -10.94
N LYS A 436 8.07 14.14 -10.31
CA LYS A 436 8.08 12.82 -10.94
C LYS A 436 6.67 12.26 -11.08
N MET A 437 6.26 11.99 -12.31
CA MET A 437 5.03 11.27 -12.65
C MET A 437 5.30 9.78 -12.72
N VAL A 438 4.44 8.97 -12.12
CA VAL A 438 4.47 7.50 -12.18
C VAL A 438 3.11 7.02 -12.65
N LYS A 439 3.09 6.31 -13.77
CA LYS A 439 1.89 5.67 -14.30
C LYS A 439 1.91 4.20 -13.93
N LYS A 440 0.85 3.72 -13.28
CA LYS A 440 0.61 2.29 -13.03
C LYS A 440 -0.64 1.86 -13.78
N GLN A 441 -0.57 0.71 -14.42
CA GLN A 441 -1.71 0.08 -15.08
C GLN A 441 -1.78 -1.37 -14.64
N ARG A 442 -2.95 -1.82 -14.19
CA ARG A 442 -3.19 -3.24 -13.89
C ARG A 442 -3.11 -4.05 -15.18
N ILE A 443 -2.36 -5.14 -15.16
CA ILE A 443 -2.35 -6.14 -16.23
C ILE A 443 -3.48 -7.11 -15.87
N ILE A 444 -4.57 -7.06 -16.63
CA ILE A 444 -5.62 -8.08 -16.56
C ILE A 444 -5.12 -9.22 -17.44
N THR A 445 -4.70 -10.32 -16.81
CA THR A 445 -4.38 -11.58 -17.50
C THR A 445 -5.59 -12.46 -17.61
#